data_AF-A0A6N7PH05-F1
#
_entry.id   AF-A0A6N7PH05-F1
#
_cell.length_a   1.000
_cell.length_b   1.000
_cell.length_c   1.000
_cell.angle_alpha   90.00
_cell.angle_beta   90.00
_cell.angle_gamma   90.00
#
_symmetry.space_group_name_H-M   'P 1'
#
loop_
_entity.id
_entity.type
_entity.pdbx_description
1 polymer ?
#
loop_
_entity_poly.entity_id
_entity_poly.type
_entity_poly.pdbx_seq_one_letter_code
_entity_poly.pdbx_strand_id
1 'polypeptide(L)'
;MILECRHCGAPLDVKPDASLTKCRYCGVTSERRLLRTLAAVTPRDFRPPRQWVPPPHVPAPSNKPLSYHAGVSVFGALVAAFLVLVVGVTVVVNVRGRGVSGSGPFGASTSPNDLAAAQIDLPRASLAKALGGSSLGSSLLSVPLGHDRYQSVSFMFDEKEPAYPKSFSLVPRSGARADPRVSEALGRRLHGGLKDGNWNWAGLVSVSVDARSGTVAASVQRVLGPGRSPNPHAKAQLVALWKLVLGAVFDVPVEPSSDEARLLGAPHRFGSLATLDTTTTVDKAAETLTRRFPGAIAKTFIHLDVTIAVDHPLVREVALSFRNEEGGSMSTAHLRGTQAFPGRREAFATCLEGHLGKPEVSDRDYVNKKRDYRFTAGKAWLNVNEDAAFVNGHGHRIQAADWGRIVHAVDACR
;
A
#
# COMPACT_ATOMS: atom_id res chain seq x y z
N MET A 1 -12.93 23.55 -13.26
CA MET A 1 -13.03 23.86 -14.71
C MET A 1 -13.62 22.65 -15.40
N ILE A 2 -14.29 22.81 -16.54
CA ILE A 2 -14.85 21.69 -17.28
C ILE A 2 -13.97 21.34 -18.48
N LEU A 3 -13.51 20.08 -18.53
CA LEU A 3 -12.69 19.53 -19.62
C LEU A 3 -13.41 18.40 -20.35
N GLU A 4 -13.12 18.20 -21.62
CA GLU A 4 -13.66 17.09 -22.42
C GLU A 4 -12.78 15.85 -22.30
N CYS A 5 -13.35 14.69 -21.92
CA CYS A 5 -12.64 13.42 -21.94
C CYS A 5 -12.26 13.02 -23.38
N ARG A 6 -10.97 12.80 -23.66
CA ARG A 6 -10.50 12.39 -25.00
C ARG A 6 -11.05 11.04 -25.49
N HIS A 7 -11.42 10.14 -24.57
CA HIS A 7 -11.89 8.82 -24.95
C HIS A 7 -13.39 8.79 -25.26
N CYS A 8 -14.22 9.42 -24.43
CA CYS A 8 -15.69 9.34 -24.56
C CYS A 8 -16.42 10.68 -24.70
N GLY A 9 -15.69 11.80 -24.75
CA GLY A 9 -16.27 13.15 -24.91
C GLY A 9 -16.97 13.70 -23.67
N ALA A 10 -17.04 12.94 -22.57
CA ALA A 10 -17.79 13.35 -21.39
C ALA A 10 -17.18 14.59 -20.70
N PRO A 11 -18.02 15.51 -20.17
CA PRO A 11 -17.55 16.66 -19.42
C PRO A 11 -17.02 16.23 -18.06
N LEU A 12 -15.79 16.65 -17.75
CA LEU A 12 -15.07 16.36 -16.53
C LEU A 12 -14.94 17.64 -15.71
N ASP A 13 -15.47 17.64 -14.49
CA ASP A 13 -15.19 18.70 -13.53
C ASP A 13 -13.82 18.45 -12.87
N VAL A 14 -12.83 19.23 -13.28
CA VAL A 14 -11.43 19.07 -12.88
C VAL A 14 -11.01 20.23 -11.98
N LYS A 15 -10.37 19.89 -10.87
CA LYS A 15 -9.78 20.89 -9.97
C LYS A 15 -8.61 21.62 -10.65
N PRO A 16 -8.40 22.91 -10.38
CA PRO A 16 -7.38 23.72 -11.06
C PRO A 16 -5.94 23.19 -10.92
N ASP A 17 -5.67 22.40 -9.89
CA ASP A 17 -4.37 21.85 -9.49
C ASP A 17 -4.15 20.39 -9.91
N ALA A 18 -5.16 19.71 -10.48
CA ALA A 18 -5.03 18.31 -10.85
C ALA A 18 -4.21 18.11 -12.14
N SER A 19 -3.10 17.37 -12.07
CA SER A 19 -2.29 16.99 -13.25
C SER A 19 -2.92 15.86 -14.07
N LEU A 20 -3.60 14.94 -13.39
CA LEU A 20 -4.32 13.81 -13.96
C LEU A 20 -5.79 13.86 -13.56
N THR A 21 -6.68 13.46 -14.47
CA THR A 21 -8.11 13.33 -14.18
C THR A 21 -8.66 12.03 -14.73
N LYS A 22 -9.54 11.37 -13.96
CA LYS A 22 -10.21 10.12 -14.34
C LYS A 22 -11.64 10.41 -14.77
N CYS A 23 -12.02 9.96 -15.97
CA CYS A 23 -13.38 10.08 -16.45
C CYS A 23 -14.34 9.22 -15.61
N ARG A 24 -15.41 9.84 -15.08
CA ARG A 24 -16.43 9.15 -14.27
C ARG A 24 -17.42 8.32 -15.08
N TYR A 25 -17.33 8.35 -16.40
CA TYR A 25 -18.18 7.53 -17.29
C TYR A 25 -17.41 6.31 -17.83
N CYS A 26 -16.24 6.51 -18.44
CA CYS A 26 -15.47 5.42 -19.05
C CYS A 26 -14.28 4.92 -18.21
N GLY A 27 -13.94 5.58 -17.10
CA GLY A 27 -12.84 5.19 -16.22
C GLY A 27 -11.43 5.49 -16.73
N VAL A 28 -11.27 5.98 -17.96
CA VAL A 28 -9.97 6.35 -18.53
C VAL A 28 -9.37 7.55 -17.79
N THR A 29 -8.08 7.47 -17.48
CA THR A 29 -7.31 8.56 -16.88
C THR A 29 -6.55 9.32 -17.96
N SER A 30 -6.51 10.64 -17.87
CA SER A 30 -5.84 11.48 -18.87
C SER A 30 -5.11 12.64 -18.21
N GLU A 31 -4.01 13.08 -18.84
CA GLU A 31 -3.29 14.28 -18.45
C GLU A 31 -4.10 15.53 -18.77
N ARG A 32 -4.23 16.44 -17.77
CA ARG A 32 -5.04 17.67 -17.90
C ARG A 32 -4.66 18.49 -19.13
N ARG A 33 -3.35 18.65 -19.38
CA ARG A 33 -2.80 19.45 -20.49
C ARG A 33 -3.20 18.97 -21.88
N LEU A 34 -3.62 17.70 -22.00
CA LEU A 34 -4.03 17.12 -23.28
C LEU A 34 -5.55 17.28 -23.53
N LEU A 35 -6.34 17.59 -22.50
CA LEU A 35 -7.80 17.66 -22.63
C LEU A 35 -8.26 19.01 -23.19
N ARG A 36 -9.31 18.98 -24.00
CA ARG A 36 -9.94 20.21 -24.51
C ARG A 36 -10.72 20.89 -23.38
N THR A 37 -10.54 22.19 -23.23
CA THR A 37 -11.30 22.98 -22.24
C THR A 37 -12.67 23.34 -22.80
N LEU A 38 -13.73 22.96 -22.08
CA LEU A 38 -15.12 23.31 -22.40
C LEU A 38 -15.56 24.56 -21.63
N ALA A 39 -15.13 24.70 -20.37
CA ALA A 39 -15.35 25.91 -19.57
C ALA A 39 -14.15 26.16 -18.63
N ALA A 40 -13.55 27.35 -18.71
CA ALA A 40 -12.40 27.73 -17.89
C ALA A 40 -12.74 27.78 -16.38
N VAL A 41 -13.99 28.11 -16.05
CA VAL A 41 -14.53 28.13 -14.69
C VAL A 41 -15.75 27.21 -14.65
N THR A 42 -15.88 26.38 -13.61
CA THR A 42 -17.04 25.49 -13.44
C THR A 42 -18.26 26.34 -13.06
N PRO A 43 -19.36 26.32 -13.82
CA PRO A 43 -20.60 27.00 -13.44
C PRO A 43 -21.11 26.50 -12.08
N ARG A 44 -21.67 27.39 -11.25
CA ARG A 44 -22.11 27.06 -9.87
C ARG A 44 -23.18 25.98 -9.82
N ASP A 45 -23.98 25.88 -10.88
CA ASP A 45 -25.10 24.98 -11.07
C ASP A 45 -24.75 23.73 -11.90
N PHE A 46 -23.48 23.58 -12.31
CA PHE A 46 -23.07 22.43 -13.10
C PHE A 46 -23.30 21.11 -12.34
N ARG A 47 -24.11 20.23 -12.94
CA ARG A 47 -24.28 18.86 -12.50
C ARG A 47 -23.94 17.91 -13.65
N PRO A 48 -23.05 16.92 -13.44
CA PRO A 48 -22.73 15.97 -14.49
C PRO A 48 -23.98 15.16 -14.86
N PRO A 49 -24.27 14.98 -16.17
CA PRO A 49 -25.39 14.17 -16.63
C PRO A 49 -25.36 12.75 -16.05
N ARG A 50 -26.50 12.19 -15.66
CA ARG A 50 -26.53 10.81 -15.14
C ARG A 50 -26.11 9.77 -16.17
N GLN A 51 -26.35 10.06 -17.44
CA GLN A 51 -25.95 9.27 -18.59
C GLN A 51 -25.26 10.16 -19.62
N TRP A 52 -24.29 9.60 -20.33
CA TRP A 52 -23.54 10.29 -21.37
C TRP A 52 -23.44 9.42 -22.61
N VAL A 53 -23.81 9.97 -23.77
CA VAL A 53 -23.65 9.30 -25.06
C VAL A 53 -22.41 9.88 -25.75
N PRO A 54 -21.38 9.07 -26.07
CA PRO A 54 -20.19 9.59 -26.71
C PRO A 54 -20.50 10.21 -28.08
N PRO A 55 -19.98 11.41 -28.39
CA PRO A 55 -20.16 12.02 -29.70
C PRO A 55 -19.39 11.25 -30.80
N PRO A 56 -19.68 11.45 -32.09
CA PRO A 56 -19.05 10.64 -33.16
C PRO A 56 -17.54 10.83 -33.32
N HIS A 57 -16.97 11.95 -32.84
CA HIS A 57 -15.57 12.30 -33.03
C HIS A 57 -14.60 11.69 -32.00
N VAL A 58 -15.09 10.92 -31.03
CA VAL A 58 -14.25 10.31 -29.98
C VAL A 58 -14.13 8.79 -30.18
N PRO A 59 -13.07 8.16 -29.65
CA PRO A 59 -12.83 6.73 -29.84
C PRO A 59 -13.87 5.78 -29.20
N ALA A 60 -14.63 6.23 -28.19
CA ALA A 60 -15.62 5.38 -27.52
C ALA A 60 -16.85 5.13 -28.42
N PRO A 61 -17.50 3.95 -28.32
CA PRO A 61 -18.68 3.64 -29.13
C PRO A 61 -19.84 4.63 -28.91
N SER A 62 -20.21 5.40 -29.92
CA SER A 62 -21.25 6.44 -29.85
C SER A 62 -22.68 5.90 -29.69
N ASN A 63 -22.87 4.58 -29.79
CA ASN A 63 -24.19 3.93 -29.73
C ASN A 63 -24.55 3.37 -28.33
N LYS A 64 -23.69 3.53 -27.32
CA LYS A 64 -23.96 3.05 -25.95
C LYS A 64 -23.92 4.18 -24.93
N PRO A 65 -25.02 4.45 -24.20
CA PRO A 65 -25.01 5.40 -23.11
C PRO A 65 -24.14 4.87 -21.96
N LEU A 66 -23.26 5.73 -21.44
CA LEU A 66 -22.39 5.48 -20.30
C LEU A 66 -23.02 6.07 -19.05
N SER A 67 -23.03 5.32 -17.94
CA SER A 67 -23.56 5.81 -16.66
C SER A 67 -22.51 6.61 -15.89
N TYR A 68 -22.94 7.68 -15.22
CA TYR A 68 -22.08 8.46 -14.33
C TYR A 68 -21.80 7.69 -13.04
N HIS A 69 -20.55 7.36 -12.80
CA HIS A 69 -20.11 6.77 -11.55
C HIS A 69 -19.72 7.89 -10.58
N ALA A 70 -20.64 8.26 -9.68
CA ALA A 70 -20.33 9.11 -8.54
C ALA A 70 -19.26 8.41 -7.69
N GLY A 71 -17.99 8.78 -7.92
CA GLY A 71 -16.89 8.00 -7.41
C GLY A 71 -16.72 8.14 -5.90
N VAL A 72 -16.87 7.02 -5.20
CA VAL A 72 -15.90 6.66 -4.15
C VAL A 72 -14.58 6.44 -4.89
N SER A 73 -13.63 7.38 -4.72
CA SER A 73 -12.41 7.42 -5.52
C SER A 73 -11.47 6.26 -5.17
N VAL A 74 -11.35 5.29 -6.07
CA VAL A 74 -10.40 4.18 -5.96
C VAL A 74 -9.34 4.34 -7.08
N PHE A 75 -8.08 4.41 -6.63
CA PHE A 75 -6.78 4.39 -7.32
C PHE A 75 -5.97 5.71 -7.36
N GLY A 76 -4.86 5.70 -6.61
CA GLY A 76 -3.56 5.66 -7.29
C GLY A 76 -2.68 6.91 -7.27
N ALA A 77 -2.81 7.81 -6.29
CA ALA A 77 -1.78 8.80 -5.94
C ALA A 77 -1.96 9.45 -4.55
N LEU A 78 -2.98 9.05 -3.78
CA LEU A 78 -3.30 9.63 -2.46
C LEU A 78 -3.49 8.53 -1.40
N VAL A 79 -2.60 7.54 -1.38
CA VAL A 79 -2.50 6.61 -0.23
C VAL A 79 -1.69 7.22 0.93
N ALA A 80 -1.14 8.42 0.75
CA ALA A 80 -0.48 9.19 1.81
C ALA A 80 -1.29 10.41 2.33
N ALA A 81 -2.42 10.81 1.72
CA ALA A 81 -3.14 12.01 2.16
C ALA A 81 -4.64 11.83 2.48
N PHE A 82 -5.18 10.61 2.45
CA PHE A 82 -6.50 10.31 3.02
C PHE A 82 -6.47 9.87 4.50
N LEU A 83 -5.37 10.18 5.19
CA LEU A 83 -5.26 10.22 6.66
C LEU A 83 -5.09 11.65 7.22
N VAL A 84 -5.21 12.70 6.37
CA VAL A 84 -5.01 14.11 6.78
C VAL A 84 -6.33 14.89 6.95
N LEU A 85 -7.47 14.20 7.04
CA LEU A 85 -8.74 14.81 7.48
C LEU A 85 -9.34 14.06 8.66
N VAL A 86 -8.51 13.79 9.68
CA VAL A 86 -9.00 13.98 11.04
C VAL A 86 -9.00 15.49 11.23
N VAL A 87 -10.16 16.11 10.94
CA VAL A 87 -10.46 17.44 11.47
C VAL A 87 -10.07 17.40 12.94
N GLY A 88 -9.17 18.30 13.33
CA GLY A 88 -8.81 18.53 14.71
C GLY A 88 -10.07 18.85 15.49
N VAL A 89 -10.70 17.82 16.04
CA VAL A 89 -11.49 17.96 17.25
C VAL A 89 -10.45 18.08 18.34
N THR A 90 -9.93 19.29 18.53
CA THR A 90 -9.41 19.73 19.81
C THR A 90 -10.53 19.52 20.81
N VAL A 91 -10.53 18.38 21.50
CA VAL A 91 -11.28 18.24 22.74
C VAL A 91 -10.56 19.16 23.73
N VAL A 92 -10.99 20.42 23.79
CA VAL A 92 -10.67 21.30 24.91
C VAL A 92 -11.46 20.73 26.09
N VAL A 93 -10.88 19.75 26.78
CA VAL A 93 -11.32 19.41 28.13
C VAL A 93 -10.88 20.59 28.99
N ASN A 94 -11.78 21.55 29.19
CA ASN A 94 -11.62 22.61 30.19
C ASN A 94 -11.67 21.97 31.58
N VAL A 95 -10.57 21.36 32.02
CA VAL A 95 -10.37 21.04 33.44
C VAL A 95 -9.91 22.33 34.12
N ARG A 96 -10.87 23.20 34.46
CA ARG A 96 -10.61 24.28 35.41
C ARG A 96 -10.35 23.62 36.76
N GLY A 97 -9.12 23.81 37.25
CA GLY A 97 -8.64 23.19 38.47
C GLY A 97 -9.50 23.52 39.70
N ARG A 98 -9.66 22.50 40.53
CA ARG A 98 -9.71 22.65 41.97
C ARG A 98 -9.09 21.39 42.57
N GLY A 99 -7.93 21.58 43.20
CA GLY A 99 -7.23 20.51 43.89
C GLY A 99 -8.08 19.97 45.02
N VAL A 100 -8.38 18.68 44.96
CA VAL A 100 -8.71 17.84 46.10
C VAL A 100 -8.19 16.46 45.77
N SER A 101 -7.21 15.99 46.54
CA SER A 101 -6.75 14.61 46.55
C SER A 101 -7.94 13.73 46.97
N GLY A 102 -8.59 13.10 45.99
CA GLY A 102 -9.74 12.23 46.21
C GLY A 102 -9.77 11.15 45.14
N SER A 103 -9.56 9.91 45.57
CA SER A 103 -9.80 8.68 44.83
C SER A 103 -11.29 8.59 44.44
N GLY A 104 -11.64 9.16 43.29
CA GLY A 104 -12.96 9.09 42.66
C GLY A 104 -12.89 8.39 41.29
N PRO A 105 -14.03 7.91 40.75
CA PRO A 105 -14.11 6.98 39.62
C PRO A 105 -13.89 7.63 38.24
N PHE A 106 -13.07 8.67 38.17
CA PHE A 106 -12.72 9.34 36.91
C PHE A 106 -11.53 8.64 36.26
N GLY A 107 -11.86 7.69 35.37
CA GLY A 107 -11.07 7.29 34.20
C GLY A 107 -9.66 6.78 34.46
N ALA A 108 -9.52 5.51 34.85
CA ALA A 108 -8.24 4.83 34.77
C ALA A 108 -7.69 4.94 33.34
N SER A 109 -6.56 5.62 33.17
CA SER A 109 -5.89 5.73 31.87
C SER A 109 -5.15 4.43 31.57
N THR A 110 -5.29 3.89 30.37
CA THR A 110 -4.63 2.65 29.94
C THR A 110 -3.13 2.87 29.83
N SER A 111 -2.32 2.01 30.46
CA SER A 111 -0.87 2.06 30.30
C SER A 111 -0.43 1.38 28.99
N PRO A 112 0.78 1.67 28.47
CA PRO A 112 1.33 0.93 27.33
C PRO A 112 1.42 -0.59 27.55
N ASN A 113 1.65 -1.04 28.78
CA ASN A 113 1.68 -2.46 29.11
C ASN A 113 0.28 -3.10 29.02
N ASP A 114 -0.76 -2.38 29.46
CA ASP A 114 -2.15 -2.85 29.30
C ASP A 114 -2.53 -2.96 27.82
N LEU A 115 -2.08 -1.99 26.99
CA LEU A 115 -2.25 -2.06 25.53
C LEU A 115 -1.53 -3.27 24.92
N ALA A 116 -0.33 -3.58 25.38
CA ALA A 116 0.47 -4.71 24.89
C ALA A 116 -0.16 -6.06 25.26
N ALA A 117 -0.81 -6.15 26.42
CA ALA A 117 -1.53 -7.35 26.87
C ALA A 117 -2.91 -7.51 26.20
N ALA A 118 -3.45 -6.46 25.58
CA ALA A 118 -4.81 -6.46 25.05
C ALA A 118 -4.95 -7.19 23.71
N GLN A 119 -6.05 -7.95 23.59
CA GLN A 119 -6.51 -8.51 22.33
C GLN A 119 -7.33 -7.46 21.57
N ILE A 120 -6.79 -6.95 20.46
CA ILE A 120 -7.45 -5.90 19.67
C ILE A 120 -8.39 -6.43 18.58
N ASP A 121 -8.42 -7.75 18.38
CA ASP A 121 -9.20 -8.46 17.39
C ASP A 121 -10.62 -8.81 17.86
N LEU A 122 -11.12 -8.01 18.80
CA LEU A 122 -12.42 -8.12 19.45
C LEU A 122 -13.44 -7.15 18.86
N PRO A 123 -14.76 -7.45 19.00
CA PRO A 123 -15.81 -6.50 18.69
C PRO A 123 -15.66 -5.22 19.54
N ARG A 124 -16.14 -4.10 18.99
CA ARG A 124 -15.98 -2.77 19.60
C ARG A 124 -16.39 -2.70 21.07
N ALA A 125 -17.54 -3.26 21.45
CA ALA A 125 -18.01 -3.22 22.83
C ALA A 125 -17.09 -3.99 23.80
N SER A 126 -16.59 -5.15 23.36
CA SER A 126 -15.64 -5.96 24.13
C SER A 126 -14.30 -5.25 24.26
N LEU A 127 -13.79 -4.64 23.19
CA LEU A 127 -12.55 -3.87 23.22
C LEU A 127 -12.67 -2.62 24.10
N ALA A 128 -13.81 -1.91 24.03
CA ALA A 128 -14.09 -0.76 24.88
C ALA A 128 -14.10 -1.15 26.36
N LYS A 129 -14.75 -2.27 26.69
CA LYS A 129 -14.76 -2.81 28.07
C LYS A 129 -13.36 -3.21 28.53
N ALA A 130 -12.58 -3.88 27.68
CA ALA A 130 -11.25 -4.36 28.02
C ALA A 130 -10.24 -3.21 28.27
N LEU A 131 -10.35 -2.13 27.50
CA LEU A 131 -9.40 -1.02 27.54
C LEU A 131 -9.91 0.24 28.26
N GLY A 132 -11.16 0.26 28.73
CA GLY A 132 -11.76 1.48 29.32
C GLY A 132 -12.02 2.60 28.30
N GLY A 133 -12.35 2.22 27.06
CA GLY A 133 -12.57 3.15 25.95
C GLY A 133 -13.99 3.69 25.83
N SER A 134 -14.12 4.87 25.22
CA SER A 134 -15.39 5.52 24.89
C SER A 134 -15.68 5.44 23.40
N SER A 135 -16.89 5.04 23.03
CA SER A 135 -17.33 5.03 21.63
C SER A 135 -17.70 6.45 21.17
N LEU A 136 -17.19 6.85 20.01
CA LEU A 136 -17.53 8.12 19.35
C LEU A 136 -18.27 7.79 18.06
N GLY A 137 -19.59 7.92 18.07
CA GLY A 137 -20.44 7.47 16.96
C GLY A 137 -20.46 5.95 16.80
N SER A 138 -20.74 5.49 15.58
CA SER A 138 -20.92 4.06 15.21
C SER A 138 -19.64 3.32 14.87
N SER A 139 -18.57 4.02 14.50
CA SER A 139 -17.38 3.42 13.90
C SER A 139 -16.07 3.68 14.65
N LEU A 140 -16.05 4.58 15.63
CA LEU A 140 -14.82 4.95 16.35
C LEU A 140 -14.87 4.55 17.83
N LEU A 141 -13.78 3.98 18.33
CA LEU A 141 -13.51 3.76 19.74
C LEU A 141 -12.24 4.53 20.13
N SER A 142 -12.31 5.39 21.14
CA SER A 142 -11.16 6.10 21.69
C SER A 142 -10.83 5.59 23.09
N VAL A 143 -9.58 5.25 23.32
CA VAL A 143 -9.06 4.74 24.60
C VAL A 143 -8.03 5.74 25.13
N PRO A 144 -8.25 6.34 26.31
CA PRO A 144 -7.30 7.30 26.90
C PRO A 144 -6.03 6.59 27.37
N LEU A 145 -4.87 7.21 27.12
CA LEU A 145 -3.56 6.66 27.47
C LEU A 145 -2.91 7.42 28.62
N GLY A 146 -2.34 6.66 29.55
CA GLY A 146 -1.49 7.15 30.64
C GLY A 146 -0.05 7.39 30.19
N HIS A 147 0.15 7.95 28.99
CA HIS A 147 1.47 8.17 28.39
C HIS A 147 1.80 9.67 28.30
N ASP A 148 3.08 10.02 28.39
CA ASP A 148 3.55 11.41 28.38
C ASP A 148 3.36 12.06 26.99
N ARG A 149 3.59 11.33 25.91
CA ARG A 149 3.47 11.82 24.54
C ARG A 149 2.12 11.59 23.88
N TYR A 150 1.47 10.46 24.14
CA TYR A 150 0.23 10.06 23.48
C TYR A 150 -0.92 10.19 24.45
N GLN A 151 -2.00 10.86 24.04
CA GLN A 151 -3.17 11.08 24.89
C GLN A 151 -4.21 9.96 24.76
N SER A 152 -4.28 9.31 23.59
CA SER A 152 -5.26 8.28 23.31
C SER A 152 -4.82 7.38 22.17
N VAL A 153 -5.37 6.17 22.11
CA VAL A 153 -5.42 5.37 20.89
C VAL A 153 -6.85 5.34 20.35
N SER A 154 -7.00 5.48 19.05
CA SER A 154 -8.28 5.46 18.36
C SER A 154 -8.34 4.23 17.46
N PHE A 155 -9.38 3.42 17.60
CA PHE A 155 -9.67 2.25 16.76
C PHE A 155 -10.86 2.53 15.85
N MET A 156 -10.67 2.34 14.54
CA MET A 156 -11.73 2.51 13.55
C MET A 156 -12.29 1.15 13.15
N PHE A 157 -13.62 1.03 13.13
CA PHE A 157 -14.36 -0.16 12.73
C PHE A 157 -15.04 0.07 11.38
N ASP A 158 -15.37 -1.02 10.68
CA ASP A 158 -16.32 -0.97 9.57
C ASP A 158 -17.72 -1.16 10.13
N GLU A 159 -18.66 -0.27 9.80
CA GLU A 159 -20.04 -0.37 10.27
C GLU A 159 -20.75 -1.62 9.73
N LYS A 160 -20.36 -2.07 8.53
CA LYS A 160 -20.94 -3.27 7.91
C LYS A 160 -20.35 -4.56 8.48
N GLU A 161 -19.15 -4.47 9.05
CA GLU A 161 -18.41 -5.61 9.59
C GLU A 161 -17.69 -5.22 10.90
N PRO A 162 -18.44 -5.02 12.00
CA PRO A 162 -17.87 -4.47 13.25
C PRO A 162 -17.13 -5.50 14.12
N ALA A 163 -16.78 -6.67 13.57
CA ALA A 163 -16.23 -7.79 14.32
C ALA A 163 -14.85 -7.52 14.96
N TYR A 164 -14.05 -6.65 14.34
CA TYR A 164 -12.74 -6.18 14.82
C TYR A 164 -12.45 -4.81 14.15
N PRO A 165 -11.43 -4.04 14.56
CA PRO A 165 -11.10 -2.79 13.89
C PRO A 165 -10.52 -3.03 12.48
N LYS A 166 -10.44 -2.00 11.64
CA LYS A 166 -9.70 -2.01 10.36
C LYS A 166 -8.44 -1.16 10.41
N SER A 167 -8.36 -0.25 11.38
CA SER A 167 -7.20 0.59 11.62
C SER A 167 -7.15 1.06 13.07
N PHE A 168 -5.98 1.51 13.48
CA PHE A 168 -5.78 2.22 14.74
C PHE A 168 -4.84 3.40 14.56
N SER A 169 -4.91 4.36 15.46
CA SER A 169 -4.00 5.51 15.49
C SER A 169 -3.67 5.94 16.91
N LEU A 170 -2.39 6.13 17.18
CA LEU A 170 -1.88 6.75 18.41
C LEU A 170 -1.92 8.26 18.23
N VAL A 171 -2.76 8.91 19.03
CA VAL A 171 -3.01 10.35 18.97
C VAL A 171 -2.07 11.05 19.95
N PRO A 172 -1.18 11.93 19.47
CA PRO A 172 -0.27 12.67 20.31
C PRO A 172 -1.04 13.68 21.19
N ARG A 173 -0.48 14.03 22.35
CA ARG A 173 -0.98 15.14 23.16
C ARG A 173 -0.86 16.45 22.39
N SER A 174 -1.75 17.40 22.67
CA SER A 174 -1.64 18.76 22.13
C SER A 174 -0.25 19.34 22.41
N GLY A 175 0.39 19.89 21.37
CA GLY A 175 1.74 20.46 21.45
C GLY A 175 2.90 19.47 21.39
N ALA A 176 2.63 18.15 21.39
CA ALA A 176 3.68 17.16 21.14
C ALA A 176 4.22 17.27 19.71
N ARG A 177 5.49 16.94 19.54
CA ARG A 177 6.19 16.88 18.25
C ARG A 177 6.48 15.44 17.87
N ALA A 178 6.66 15.19 16.58
CA ALA A 178 7.13 13.90 16.08
C ALA A 178 8.48 13.54 16.72
N ASP A 179 8.62 12.28 17.13
CA ASP A 179 9.88 11.73 17.63
C ASP A 179 10.58 10.93 16.54
N PRO A 180 11.75 11.37 16.07
CA PRO A 180 12.52 10.66 15.06
C PRO A 180 12.83 9.21 15.45
N ARG A 181 12.97 8.90 16.75
CA ARG A 181 13.25 7.54 17.24
C ARG A 181 12.11 6.57 16.92
N VAL A 182 10.87 7.04 16.94
CA VAL A 182 9.69 6.23 16.59
C VAL A 182 9.73 5.87 15.10
N SER A 183 9.98 6.86 14.23
CA SER A 183 10.12 6.62 12.79
C SER A 183 11.30 5.69 12.48
N GLU A 184 12.42 5.85 13.17
CA GLU A 184 13.60 4.99 13.02
C GLU A 184 13.32 3.55 13.47
N ALA A 185 12.72 3.37 14.65
CA ALA A 185 12.37 2.05 15.20
C ALA A 185 11.37 1.33 14.29
N LEU A 186 10.31 2.02 13.85
CA LEU A 186 9.36 1.49 12.87
C LEU A 186 10.06 1.16 11.54
N GLY A 187 10.92 2.05 11.05
CA GLY A 187 11.68 1.85 9.81
C GLY A 187 12.52 0.57 9.83
N ARG A 188 13.21 0.30 10.95
CA ARG A 188 13.97 -0.95 11.15
C ARG A 188 13.08 -2.18 11.14
N ARG A 189 11.93 -2.13 11.82
CA ARG A 189 11.00 -3.27 11.95
C ARG A 189 10.16 -3.55 10.69
N LEU A 190 10.02 -2.59 9.78
CA LEU A 190 9.18 -2.70 8.59
C LEU A 190 9.94 -3.14 7.31
N HIS A 191 11.15 -3.72 7.47
CA HIS A 191 11.89 -4.44 6.41
C HIS A 191 11.89 -3.77 5.02
N GLY A 192 12.11 -2.46 4.99
CA GLY A 192 11.95 -1.63 3.79
C GLY A 192 11.84 -0.14 4.10
N GLY A 193 11.78 0.21 5.39
CA GLY A 193 11.81 1.58 5.89
C GLY A 193 10.48 2.32 5.73
N LEU A 194 10.39 3.48 6.38
CA LEU A 194 9.33 4.45 6.12
C LEU A 194 9.80 5.40 5.02
N LYS A 195 9.07 5.50 3.91
CA LYS A 195 9.24 6.52 2.88
C LYS A 195 8.40 7.74 3.20
N ASP A 196 9.06 8.84 3.54
CA ASP A 196 8.39 10.10 3.89
C ASP A 196 7.33 9.87 4.98
N GLY A 197 7.70 9.10 6.00
CA GLY A 197 6.80 8.70 7.09
C GLY A 197 5.78 7.62 6.73
N ASN A 198 5.79 7.05 5.51
CA ASN A 198 4.80 6.07 5.06
C ASN A 198 5.44 4.74 4.67
N TRP A 199 4.79 3.64 5.04
CA TRP A 199 5.15 2.31 4.61
C TRP A 199 3.90 1.55 4.18
N ASN A 200 4.07 0.70 3.18
CA ASN A 200 2.99 -0.09 2.64
C ASN A 200 3.50 -1.45 2.16
N TRP A 201 2.84 -2.51 2.62
CA TRP A 201 3.05 -3.87 2.14
C TRP A 201 1.93 -4.29 1.21
N ALA A 202 2.29 -4.57 -0.04
CA ALA A 202 1.43 -5.08 -1.11
C ALA A 202 0.11 -4.30 -1.29
N GLY A 203 0.01 -3.02 -0.92
CA GLY A 203 -1.24 -2.25 -0.96
C GLY A 203 -2.30 -2.70 0.07
N LEU A 204 -1.97 -3.61 0.99
CA LEU A 204 -2.92 -4.18 1.96
C LEU A 204 -2.69 -3.67 3.37
N VAL A 205 -1.44 -3.53 3.76
CA VAL A 205 -1.05 -3.13 5.11
C VAL A 205 -0.33 -1.81 4.98
N SER A 206 -0.65 -0.83 5.83
CA SER A 206 0.05 0.44 5.83
C SER A 206 0.33 0.93 7.24
N VAL A 207 1.47 1.59 7.38
CA VAL A 207 1.88 2.33 8.57
C VAL A 207 2.24 3.73 8.12
N SER A 208 1.83 4.73 8.87
CA SER A 208 2.16 6.13 8.63
C SER A 208 2.55 6.81 9.94
N VAL A 209 3.52 7.70 9.87
CA VAL A 209 3.96 8.58 10.95
C VAL A 209 3.91 10.00 10.42
N ASP A 210 3.01 10.81 10.97
CA ASP A 210 2.92 12.22 10.61
C ASP A 210 4.13 12.98 11.15
N ALA A 211 4.90 13.59 10.26
CA ALA A 211 6.14 14.27 10.62
C ALA A 211 5.92 15.56 11.43
N ARG A 212 4.69 16.10 11.48
CA ARG A 212 4.38 17.34 12.21
C ARG A 212 3.88 17.04 13.62
N SER A 213 2.84 16.20 13.73
CA SER A 213 2.19 15.88 15.00
C SER A 213 2.83 14.70 15.72
N GLY A 214 3.49 13.79 15.01
CA GLY A 214 3.94 12.51 15.56
C GLY A 214 2.83 11.45 15.67
N THR A 215 1.69 11.70 15.03
CA THR A 215 0.60 10.71 14.95
C THR A 215 1.12 9.46 14.24
N VAL A 216 0.95 8.31 14.87
CA VAL A 216 1.22 7.00 14.25
C VAL A 216 -0.12 6.38 13.90
N ALA A 217 -0.32 5.97 12.65
CA ALA A 217 -1.53 5.29 12.21
C ALA A 217 -1.18 4.05 11.40
N ALA A 218 -1.90 2.96 11.65
CA ALA A 218 -1.72 1.71 10.95
C ALA A 218 -3.09 1.14 10.53
N SER A 219 -3.13 0.51 9.35
CA SER A 219 -4.37 -0.02 8.80
C SER A 219 -4.17 -1.26 7.95
N VAL A 220 -5.22 -2.07 7.87
CA VAL A 220 -5.29 -3.25 7.02
C VAL A 220 -6.51 -3.19 6.12
N GLN A 221 -6.31 -3.48 4.83
CA GLN A 221 -7.38 -3.65 3.86
C GLN A 221 -8.05 -5.00 4.08
N ARG A 222 -9.39 -4.99 4.15
CA ARG A 222 -10.20 -6.20 4.28
C ARG A 222 -10.48 -6.91 2.97
N VAL A 223 -10.15 -6.26 1.87
CA VAL A 223 -10.37 -6.77 0.52
C VAL A 223 -9.09 -6.71 -0.30
N LEU A 224 -8.90 -7.73 -1.13
CA LEU A 224 -7.78 -7.92 -2.02
C LEU A 224 -8.12 -7.32 -3.40
N GLY A 225 -7.43 -6.23 -3.71
CA GLY A 225 -7.46 -5.64 -5.06
C GLY A 225 -8.84 -5.13 -5.50
N PRO A 226 -8.97 -4.75 -6.79
CA PRO A 226 -10.22 -4.23 -7.36
C PRO A 226 -11.34 -5.29 -7.45
N GLY A 227 -11.01 -6.59 -7.47
CA GLY A 227 -11.96 -7.70 -7.46
C GLY A 227 -12.71 -7.88 -6.13
N ARG A 228 -12.29 -7.15 -5.08
CA ARG A 228 -12.91 -7.14 -3.74
C ARG A 228 -13.01 -8.49 -3.03
N SER A 229 -12.17 -9.46 -3.40
CA SER A 229 -12.10 -10.73 -2.66
C SER A 229 -11.71 -10.48 -1.20
N PRO A 230 -12.28 -11.16 -0.20
CA PRO A 230 -11.89 -10.97 1.19
C PRO A 230 -10.40 -11.21 1.41
N ASN A 231 -9.76 -10.40 2.26
CA ASN A 231 -8.40 -10.64 2.72
C ASN A 231 -8.45 -11.63 3.90
N PRO A 232 -8.06 -12.90 3.71
CA PRO A 232 -8.17 -13.92 4.75
C PRO A 232 -7.24 -13.65 5.94
N HIS A 233 -6.23 -12.80 5.77
CA HIS A 233 -5.24 -12.49 6.79
C HIS A 233 -5.50 -11.16 7.51
N ALA A 234 -6.58 -10.43 7.17
CA ALA A 234 -6.77 -9.06 7.65
C ALA A 234 -6.72 -8.92 9.17
N LYS A 235 -7.37 -9.84 9.89
CA LYS A 235 -7.37 -9.88 11.36
C LYS A 235 -5.98 -10.16 11.93
N ALA A 236 -5.28 -11.19 11.43
CA ALA A 236 -3.94 -11.54 11.87
C ALA A 236 -2.90 -10.43 11.55
N GLN A 237 -3.01 -9.80 10.38
CA GLN A 237 -2.20 -8.65 9.99
C GLN A 237 -2.40 -7.46 10.93
N LEU A 238 -3.63 -7.20 11.36
CA LEU A 238 -3.91 -6.10 12.29
C LEU A 238 -3.28 -6.34 13.66
N VAL A 239 -3.39 -7.57 14.18
CA VAL A 239 -2.76 -7.97 15.44
C VAL A 239 -1.23 -7.90 15.34
N ALA A 240 -0.65 -8.39 14.26
CA ALA A 240 0.79 -8.28 14.01
C ALA A 240 1.23 -6.80 13.95
N LEU A 241 0.49 -5.95 13.23
CA LEU A 241 0.78 -4.51 13.16
C LEU A 241 0.72 -3.85 14.54
N TRP A 242 -0.27 -4.22 15.36
CA TRP A 242 -0.42 -3.71 16.71
C TRP A 242 0.81 -3.99 17.56
N LYS A 243 1.24 -5.26 17.61
CA LYS A 243 2.47 -5.68 18.29
C LYS A 243 3.70 -4.90 17.81
N LEU A 244 3.87 -4.82 16.48
CA LEU A 244 5.00 -4.11 15.87
C LEU A 244 5.03 -2.64 16.26
N VAL A 245 3.89 -1.94 16.15
CA VAL A 245 3.77 -0.51 16.43
C VAL A 245 3.95 -0.24 17.93
N LEU A 246 3.31 -1.01 18.81
CA LEU A 246 3.45 -0.80 20.26
C LEU A 246 4.90 -0.98 20.71
N GLY A 247 5.56 -2.06 20.31
CA GLY A 247 6.95 -2.27 20.69
C GLY A 247 7.90 -1.22 20.09
N ALA A 248 7.57 -0.62 18.95
CA ALA A 248 8.38 0.45 18.35
C ALA A 248 8.14 1.82 19.01
N VAL A 249 6.89 2.10 19.41
CA VAL A 249 6.49 3.41 19.94
C VAL A 249 6.71 3.52 21.45
N PHE A 250 6.46 2.45 22.19
CA PHE A 250 6.47 2.42 23.65
C PHE A 250 7.60 1.59 24.26
N ASP A 251 8.44 0.96 23.44
CA ASP A 251 9.55 0.09 23.88
C ASP A 251 9.09 -1.03 24.84
N VAL A 252 7.86 -1.51 24.63
CA VAL A 252 7.30 -2.66 25.36
C VAL A 252 7.75 -3.98 24.72
N PRO A 253 7.95 -5.06 25.50
CA PRO A 253 8.49 -6.34 25.01
C PRO A 253 7.41 -7.16 24.28
N VAL A 254 6.77 -6.55 23.28
CA VAL A 254 5.81 -7.20 22.38
C VAL A 254 6.31 -7.07 20.96
N GLU A 255 6.40 -8.20 20.27
CA GLU A 255 6.80 -8.27 18.88
C GLU A 255 5.94 -9.31 18.15
N PRO A 256 5.70 -9.13 16.84
CA PRO A 256 5.09 -10.17 16.03
C PRO A 256 5.94 -11.44 16.07
N SER A 257 5.29 -12.62 16.10
CA SER A 257 5.98 -13.87 15.81
C SER A 257 6.58 -13.85 14.40
N SER A 258 7.48 -14.78 14.09
CA SER A 258 8.01 -14.91 12.72
C SER A 258 6.88 -15.03 11.68
N ASP A 259 5.87 -15.85 11.94
CA ASP A 259 4.75 -16.05 11.01
C ASP A 259 3.86 -14.80 10.89
N GLU A 260 3.63 -14.08 11.99
CA GLU A 260 2.94 -12.80 11.98
C GLU A 260 3.72 -11.74 11.19
N ALA A 261 5.04 -11.68 11.38
CA ALA A 261 5.92 -10.77 10.65
C ALA A 261 5.89 -11.07 9.14
N ARG A 262 5.81 -12.34 8.73
CA ARG A 262 5.64 -12.72 7.33
C ARG A 262 4.37 -12.14 6.71
N LEU A 263 3.26 -12.13 7.45
CA LEU A 263 2.01 -11.49 6.99
C LEU A 263 2.15 -9.97 6.80
N LEU A 264 3.15 -9.36 7.45
CA LEU A 264 3.54 -7.95 7.29
C LEU A 264 4.66 -7.75 6.27
N GLY A 265 5.01 -8.76 5.47
CA GLY A 265 6.06 -8.63 4.46
C GLY A 265 7.48 -8.79 5.02
N ALA A 266 7.67 -9.52 6.11
CA ALA A 266 9.02 -9.93 6.50
C ALA A 266 9.69 -10.74 5.37
N PRO A 267 10.93 -10.39 4.98
CA PRO A 267 11.50 -10.75 3.68
C PRO A 267 12.07 -12.16 3.65
N HIS A 268 11.81 -12.89 2.57
CA HIS A 268 12.41 -14.19 2.28
C HIS A 268 13.78 -14.03 1.63
N ARG A 269 14.64 -15.06 1.71
CA ARG A 269 15.92 -15.03 0.99
C ARG A 269 15.71 -14.83 -0.50
N PHE A 270 16.28 -13.82 -1.12
CA PHE A 270 16.06 -13.51 -2.53
C PHE A 270 16.44 -14.72 -3.42
N GLY A 271 17.62 -15.30 -3.21
CA GLY A 271 18.06 -16.52 -3.92
C GLY A 271 17.12 -17.73 -3.79
N SER A 272 16.23 -17.80 -2.79
CA SER A 272 15.24 -18.88 -2.68
C SER A 272 14.19 -18.87 -3.80
N LEU A 273 14.02 -17.72 -4.47
CA LEU A 273 13.18 -17.60 -5.66
C LEU A 273 13.66 -18.46 -6.82
N ALA A 274 14.96 -18.83 -6.88
CA ALA A 274 15.48 -19.69 -7.94
C ALA A 274 14.88 -21.11 -7.90
N THR A 275 14.31 -21.51 -6.75
CA THR A 275 13.67 -22.82 -6.55
C THR A 275 12.22 -22.88 -7.00
N LEU A 276 11.71 -21.81 -7.61
CA LEU A 276 10.35 -21.75 -8.11
C LEU A 276 10.13 -22.70 -9.29
N ASP A 277 9.07 -23.49 -9.19
CA ASP A 277 8.57 -24.26 -10.32
C ASP A 277 7.81 -23.34 -11.29
N THR A 278 8.53 -22.87 -12.32
CA THR A 278 7.96 -22.06 -13.41
C THR A 278 6.91 -22.79 -14.27
N THR A 279 6.70 -24.09 -14.05
CA THR A 279 5.64 -24.87 -14.71
C THR A 279 4.33 -24.88 -13.94
N THR A 280 4.32 -24.39 -12.69
CA THR A 280 3.10 -24.24 -11.91
C THR A 280 2.10 -23.35 -12.65
N THR A 281 0.89 -23.86 -12.84
CA THR A 281 -0.20 -23.16 -13.53
C THR A 281 -0.89 -22.16 -12.62
N VAL A 282 -1.63 -21.23 -13.21
CA VAL A 282 -2.40 -20.20 -12.51
C VAL A 282 -3.35 -20.80 -11.46
N ASP A 283 -3.92 -21.98 -11.73
CA ASP A 283 -4.87 -22.68 -10.84
C ASP A 283 -4.23 -23.08 -9.51
N LYS A 284 -2.94 -23.42 -9.53
CA LYS A 284 -2.19 -23.88 -8.35
C LYS A 284 -1.23 -22.83 -7.81
N ALA A 285 -0.93 -21.78 -8.58
CA ALA A 285 0.11 -20.80 -8.27
C ALA A 285 -0.10 -20.12 -6.92
N ALA A 286 -1.33 -19.66 -6.62
CA ALA A 286 -1.61 -19.00 -5.34
C ALA A 286 -1.34 -19.93 -4.15
N GLU A 287 -1.85 -21.16 -4.19
CA GLU A 287 -1.68 -22.15 -3.11
C GLU A 287 -0.22 -22.59 -2.96
N THR A 288 0.43 -22.97 -4.08
CA THR A 288 1.81 -23.44 -4.08
C THR A 288 2.76 -22.35 -3.57
N LEU A 289 2.60 -21.11 -4.04
CA LEU A 289 3.49 -20.01 -3.67
C LEU A 289 3.25 -19.52 -2.24
N THR A 290 2.00 -19.44 -1.76
CA THR A 290 1.72 -19.04 -0.38
C THR A 290 2.19 -20.09 0.63
N ARG A 291 2.14 -21.38 0.26
CA ARG A 291 2.72 -22.46 1.06
C ARG A 291 4.24 -22.38 1.09
N ARG A 292 4.87 -22.09 -0.04
CA ARG A 292 6.34 -21.99 -0.15
C ARG A 292 6.90 -20.73 0.50
N PHE A 293 6.18 -19.62 0.37
CA PHE A 293 6.51 -18.30 0.89
C PHE A 293 5.37 -17.81 1.78
N PRO A 294 5.33 -18.25 3.06
CA PRO A 294 4.38 -17.72 4.01
C PRO A 294 4.39 -16.18 4.01
N GLY A 295 3.21 -15.57 4.01
CA GLY A 295 3.04 -14.12 3.89
C GLY A 295 2.98 -13.56 2.46
N ALA A 296 3.18 -14.40 1.44
CA ALA A 296 2.93 -14.01 0.06
C ALA A 296 1.46 -13.64 -0.15
N ILE A 297 1.22 -12.64 -1.01
CA ILE A 297 -0.11 -12.10 -1.25
C ILE A 297 -0.50 -12.39 -2.69
N ALA A 298 -1.53 -13.23 -2.87
CA ALA A 298 -2.15 -13.49 -4.15
C ALA A 298 -3.32 -12.52 -4.41
N LYS A 299 -3.38 -11.95 -5.60
CA LYS A 299 -4.49 -11.09 -6.04
C LYS A 299 -4.85 -11.38 -7.48
N THR A 300 -6.14 -11.34 -7.77
CA THR A 300 -6.64 -11.49 -9.14
C THR A 300 -7.24 -10.18 -9.61
N PHE A 301 -6.80 -9.71 -10.78
CA PHE A 301 -7.48 -8.63 -11.51
C PHE A 301 -7.56 -8.96 -13.00
N ILE A 302 -6.48 -8.69 -13.74
CA ILE A 302 -6.30 -9.13 -15.14
C ILE A 302 -5.47 -10.41 -15.16
N HIS A 303 -4.41 -10.43 -14.34
CA HIS A 303 -3.56 -11.57 -14.06
C HIS A 303 -3.79 -12.05 -12.63
N LEU A 304 -3.29 -13.24 -12.32
CA LEU A 304 -3.02 -13.62 -10.95
C LEU A 304 -1.61 -13.10 -10.59
N ASP A 305 -1.55 -12.14 -9.68
CA ASP A 305 -0.31 -11.60 -9.16
C ASP A 305 -0.04 -12.20 -7.78
N VAL A 306 1.14 -12.78 -7.59
CA VAL A 306 1.62 -13.24 -6.28
C VAL A 306 2.82 -12.42 -5.85
N THR A 307 2.66 -11.61 -4.81
CA THR A 307 3.71 -10.71 -4.29
C THR A 307 4.43 -11.36 -3.11
N ILE A 308 5.75 -11.41 -3.18
CA ILE A 308 6.65 -12.02 -2.18
C ILE A 308 7.64 -10.95 -1.69
N ALA A 309 7.78 -10.77 -0.38
CA ALA A 309 8.80 -9.89 0.19
C ALA A 309 10.16 -10.58 0.15
N VAL A 310 11.23 -9.86 -0.18
CA VAL A 310 12.57 -10.43 -0.37
C VAL A 310 13.65 -9.62 0.31
N ASP A 311 14.72 -10.28 0.73
CA ASP A 311 15.82 -9.70 1.51
C ASP A 311 16.95 -9.19 0.61
N HIS A 312 16.62 -8.32 -0.34
CA HIS A 312 17.62 -7.74 -1.23
C HIS A 312 17.82 -6.24 -0.92
N PRO A 313 19.07 -5.74 -0.85
CA PRO A 313 19.33 -4.33 -0.54
C PRO A 313 18.71 -3.37 -1.56
N LEU A 314 18.57 -3.80 -2.81
CA LEU A 314 17.94 -3.02 -3.87
C LEU A 314 16.50 -3.44 -4.17
N VAL A 315 16.07 -4.65 -3.85
CA VAL A 315 14.74 -5.17 -4.24
C VAL A 315 13.95 -5.48 -2.97
N ARG A 316 12.77 -4.87 -2.83
CA ARG A 316 11.92 -5.03 -1.64
C ARG A 316 10.98 -6.22 -1.78
N GLU A 317 10.41 -6.37 -2.96
CA GLU A 317 9.38 -7.38 -3.24
C GLU A 317 9.44 -7.82 -4.70
N VAL A 318 9.02 -9.06 -4.94
CA VAL A 318 8.87 -9.64 -6.27
C VAL A 318 7.41 -9.99 -6.48
N ALA A 319 6.78 -9.39 -7.50
CA ALA A 319 5.43 -9.72 -7.92
C ALA A 319 5.49 -10.64 -9.15
N LEU A 320 5.09 -11.89 -8.99
CA LEU A 320 5.01 -12.89 -10.05
C LEU A 320 3.63 -12.83 -10.70
N SER A 321 3.56 -12.64 -12.01
CA SER A 321 2.30 -12.51 -12.75
C SER A 321 2.05 -13.72 -13.65
N PHE A 322 0.94 -14.40 -13.38
CA PHE A 322 0.45 -15.56 -14.10
C PHE A 322 -0.68 -15.16 -15.05
N ARG A 323 -0.66 -15.71 -16.26
CA ARG A 323 -1.75 -15.47 -17.21
C ARG A 323 -3.06 -16.05 -16.66
N ASN A 324 -4.11 -15.24 -16.71
CA ASN A 324 -5.44 -15.63 -16.24
C ASN A 324 -6.21 -16.36 -17.36
N GLU A 325 -5.70 -17.52 -17.75
CA GLU A 325 -6.30 -18.44 -18.72
C GLU A 325 -6.03 -19.87 -18.23
N GLU A 326 -6.84 -20.83 -18.66
CA GLU A 326 -6.69 -22.24 -18.27
C GLU A 326 -5.27 -22.75 -18.59
N GLY A 327 -4.59 -23.33 -17.60
CA GLY A 327 -3.21 -23.78 -17.75
C GLY A 327 -2.17 -22.65 -17.90
N GLY A 328 -2.58 -21.38 -17.76
CA GLY A 328 -1.70 -20.22 -17.84
C GLY A 328 -0.53 -20.33 -16.87
N SER A 329 0.66 -19.90 -17.29
CA SER A 329 1.90 -20.00 -16.50
C SER A 329 2.48 -18.63 -16.17
N MET A 330 3.57 -18.61 -15.40
CA MET A 330 4.29 -17.39 -15.06
C MET A 330 4.86 -16.74 -16.33
N SER A 331 4.41 -15.51 -16.60
CA SER A 331 4.76 -14.77 -17.81
C SER A 331 5.72 -13.63 -17.54
N THR A 332 5.58 -12.98 -16.39
CA THR A 332 6.41 -11.84 -15.98
C THR A 332 6.68 -11.88 -14.48
N ALA A 333 7.78 -11.26 -14.06
CA ALA A 333 8.07 -10.97 -12.66
C ALA A 333 8.53 -9.52 -12.52
N HIS A 334 7.97 -8.78 -11.58
CA HIS A 334 8.33 -7.40 -11.29
C HIS A 334 9.09 -7.33 -9.96
N LEU A 335 10.37 -6.98 -10.04
CA LEU A 335 11.27 -6.77 -8.91
C LEU A 335 11.20 -5.30 -8.53
N ARG A 336 10.40 -4.98 -7.51
CA ARG A 336 10.18 -3.58 -7.09
C ARG A 336 11.33 -3.11 -6.21
N GLY A 337 11.90 -1.96 -6.58
CA GLY A 337 13.05 -1.39 -5.91
C GLY A 337 12.79 -0.90 -4.48
N THR A 338 13.85 -0.87 -3.67
CA THR A 338 13.92 -0.08 -2.43
C THR A 338 14.17 1.39 -2.77
N GLN A 339 14.19 2.27 -1.77
CA GLN A 339 14.61 3.67 -1.98
C GLN A 339 16.06 3.81 -2.47
N ALA A 340 16.91 2.82 -2.19
CA ALA A 340 18.30 2.82 -2.64
C ALA A 340 18.46 2.43 -4.11
N PHE A 341 17.42 1.85 -4.74
CA PHE A 341 17.49 1.34 -6.10
C PHE A 341 17.90 2.42 -7.12
N PRO A 342 17.26 3.61 -7.20
CA PRO A 342 17.62 4.60 -8.22
C PRO A 342 19.07 5.07 -8.09
N GLY A 343 19.55 5.26 -6.86
CA GLY A 343 20.92 5.71 -6.58
C GLY A 343 22.00 4.65 -6.81
N ARG A 344 21.64 3.35 -6.80
CA ARG A 344 22.58 2.23 -7.02
C ARG A 344 22.36 1.51 -8.35
N ARG A 345 21.44 1.98 -9.19
CA ARG A 345 21.03 1.34 -10.45
C ARG A 345 22.19 1.09 -11.41
N GLU A 346 23.06 2.07 -11.62
CA GLU A 346 24.19 1.96 -12.56
C GLU A 346 25.20 0.89 -12.10
N ALA A 347 25.53 0.88 -10.81
CA ALA A 347 26.39 -0.13 -10.21
C ALA A 347 25.74 -1.53 -10.27
N PHE A 348 24.43 -1.60 -10.07
CA PHE A 348 23.66 -2.83 -10.19
C PHE A 348 23.68 -3.38 -11.63
N ALA A 349 23.44 -2.53 -12.64
CA ALA A 349 23.56 -2.92 -14.05
C ALA A 349 24.98 -3.36 -14.42
N THR A 350 26.00 -2.66 -13.93
CA THR A 350 27.41 -3.05 -14.14
C THR A 350 27.73 -4.42 -13.53
N CYS A 351 27.21 -4.71 -12.33
CA CYS A 351 27.35 -6.04 -11.74
C CYS A 351 26.65 -7.12 -12.56
N LEU A 352 25.41 -6.84 -13.01
CA LEU A 352 24.64 -7.77 -13.85
C LEU A 352 25.35 -8.08 -15.17
N GLU A 353 26.12 -7.14 -15.74
CA GLU A 353 26.93 -7.39 -16.94
C GLU A 353 27.92 -8.55 -16.74
N GLY A 354 28.52 -8.67 -15.55
CA GLY A 354 29.42 -9.77 -15.20
C GLY A 354 28.74 -11.14 -15.11
N HIS A 355 27.42 -11.18 -14.92
CA HIS A 355 26.65 -12.42 -14.74
C HIS A 355 25.76 -12.80 -15.94
N LEU A 356 25.21 -11.79 -16.64
CA LEU A 356 24.25 -11.96 -17.74
C LEU A 356 24.82 -11.50 -19.09
N GLY A 357 26.02 -10.93 -19.12
CA GLY A 357 26.62 -10.35 -20.31
C GLY A 357 26.17 -8.91 -20.58
N LYS A 358 26.65 -8.33 -21.67
CA LYS A 358 26.40 -6.92 -22.01
C LYS A 358 24.91 -6.62 -22.20
N PRO A 359 24.37 -5.57 -21.56
CA PRO A 359 23.00 -5.17 -21.79
C PRO A 359 22.83 -4.43 -23.12
N GLU A 360 21.63 -4.51 -23.68
CA GLU A 360 21.12 -3.50 -24.60
C GLU A 360 20.75 -2.26 -23.78
N VAL A 361 21.30 -1.10 -24.15
CA VAL A 361 21.07 0.17 -23.45
C VAL A 361 20.13 1.03 -24.29
N SER A 362 19.05 1.50 -23.67
CA SER A 362 18.09 2.41 -24.30
C SER A 362 18.04 3.74 -23.54
N ASP A 363 18.22 4.85 -24.24
CA ASP A 363 18.03 6.19 -23.68
C ASP A 363 16.53 6.51 -23.63
N ARG A 364 15.91 6.30 -22.46
CA ARG A 364 14.50 6.63 -22.22
C ARG A 364 14.28 8.14 -22.20
N ASP A 365 15.24 8.87 -21.65
CA ASP A 365 15.25 10.33 -21.63
C ASP A 365 16.69 10.81 -21.85
N TYR A 366 17.01 11.12 -23.10
CA TYR A 366 18.33 11.58 -23.50
C TYR A 366 18.73 12.87 -22.76
N VAL A 367 17.80 13.80 -22.56
CA VAL A 367 18.05 15.11 -21.93
C VAL A 367 18.41 14.94 -20.46
N ASN A 368 17.66 14.10 -19.75
CA ASN A 368 17.92 13.80 -18.34
C ASN A 368 18.87 12.60 -18.14
N LYS A 369 19.49 12.11 -19.22
CA LYS A 369 20.41 10.95 -19.24
C LYS A 369 19.83 9.70 -18.54
N LYS A 370 18.52 9.48 -18.65
CA LYS A 370 17.88 8.29 -18.09
C LYS A 370 17.97 7.14 -19.07
N ARG A 371 18.68 6.09 -18.65
CA ARG A 371 18.89 4.84 -19.38
C ARG A 371 18.10 3.70 -18.77
N ASP A 372 17.63 2.79 -19.61
CA ASP A 372 17.14 1.48 -19.21
C ASP A 372 18.10 0.41 -19.75
N TYR A 373 18.31 -0.66 -18.99
CA TYR A 373 19.26 -1.73 -19.31
C TYR A 373 18.54 -3.06 -19.49
N ARG A 374 18.63 -3.66 -20.68
CA ARG A 374 18.03 -4.97 -20.96
C ARG A 374 19.10 -6.04 -21.08
N PHE A 375 19.04 -7.03 -20.20
CA PHE A 375 19.89 -8.22 -20.20
C PHE A 375 19.10 -9.42 -20.72
N THR A 376 19.68 -10.17 -21.66
CA THR A 376 19.07 -11.39 -22.19
C THR A 376 19.59 -12.62 -21.43
N ALA A 377 18.69 -13.50 -21.02
CA ALA A 377 19.01 -14.77 -20.38
C ALA A 377 18.21 -15.88 -21.08
N GLY A 378 18.81 -16.48 -22.12
CA GLY A 378 18.16 -17.52 -22.91
C GLY A 378 16.91 -16.99 -23.62
N LYS A 379 15.73 -17.51 -23.27
CA LYS A 379 14.44 -17.05 -23.79
C LYS A 379 13.75 -16.06 -22.86
N ALA A 380 14.40 -15.55 -21.82
CA ALA A 380 13.88 -14.45 -21.01
C ALA A 380 14.77 -13.20 -21.12
N TRP A 381 14.25 -12.06 -20.70
CA TRP A 381 15.05 -10.86 -20.50
C TRP A 381 14.70 -10.17 -19.19
N LEU A 382 15.72 -9.58 -18.56
CA LEU A 382 15.64 -8.71 -17.40
C LEU A 382 15.82 -7.27 -17.87
N ASN A 383 14.81 -6.43 -17.67
CA ASN A 383 14.89 -4.99 -17.92
C ASN A 383 15.05 -4.24 -16.59
N VAL A 384 16.11 -3.45 -16.46
CA VAL A 384 16.40 -2.61 -15.28
C VAL A 384 16.09 -1.16 -15.65
N ASN A 385 15.04 -0.63 -15.02
CA ASN A 385 14.55 0.73 -15.25
C ASN A 385 14.96 1.65 -14.09
N GLU A 386 14.44 2.87 -14.03
CA GLU A 386 14.74 3.87 -12.98
C GLU A 386 14.49 3.36 -11.54
N ASP A 387 13.33 2.75 -11.28
CA ASP A 387 12.88 2.43 -9.91
C ASP A 387 12.72 0.91 -9.64
N ALA A 388 12.89 0.08 -10.65
CA ALA A 388 12.57 -1.35 -10.57
C ALA A 388 13.24 -2.15 -11.70
N ALA A 389 13.16 -3.47 -11.58
CA ALA A 389 13.50 -4.39 -12.67
C ALA A 389 12.33 -5.32 -13.02
N PHE A 390 12.29 -5.79 -14.27
CA PHE A 390 11.21 -6.60 -14.81
C PHE A 390 11.77 -7.77 -15.60
N VAL A 391 11.29 -8.97 -15.29
CA VAL A 391 11.59 -10.18 -16.05
C VAL A 391 10.42 -10.50 -16.95
N ASN A 392 10.70 -10.81 -18.21
CA ASN A 392 9.70 -11.23 -19.19
C ASN A 392 10.22 -12.45 -19.95
N GLY A 393 9.33 -13.40 -20.26
CA GLY A 393 9.63 -14.53 -21.13
C GLY A 393 9.25 -14.27 -22.60
N HIS A 394 10.09 -14.71 -23.54
CA HIS A 394 9.73 -14.84 -24.94
C HIS A 394 8.63 -15.91 -25.10
N GLY A 395 7.57 -15.59 -25.84
CA GLY A 395 6.45 -16.52 -26.01
C GLY A 395 5.58 -16.69 -24.76
N HIS A 396 5.53 -15.66 -23.90
CA HIS A 396 4.63 -15.57 -22.74
C HIS A 396 4.88 -16.56 -21.58
N ARG A 397 6.03 -17.23 -21.56
CA ARG A 397 6.44 -18.13 -20.46
C ARG A 397 7.90 -17.95 -20.12
N ILE A 398 8.22 -17.91 -18.83
CA ILE A 398 9.60 -17.92 -18.34
C ILE A 398 10.02 -19.36 -18.08
N GLN A 399 11.14 -19.80 -18.67
CA GLN A 399 11.68 -21.15 -18.43
C GLN A 399 12.44 -21.22 -17.10
N ALA A 400 12.46 -22.39 -16.46
CA ALA A 400 13.12 -22.59 -15.16
C ALA A 400 14.61 -22.25 -15.20
N ALA A 401 15.32 -22.65 -16.26
CA ALA A 401 16.75 -22.36 -16.42
C ALA A 401 17.02 -20.84 -16.55
N ASP A 402 16.21 -20.14 -17.33
CA ASP A 402 16.33 -18.70 -17.54
C ASP A 402 15.99 -17.92 -16.26
N TRP A 403 14.93 -18.35 -15.56
CA TRP A 403 14.54 -17.80 -14.26
C TRP A 403 15.64 -17.96 -13.22
N GLY A 404 16.16 -19.18 -13.06
CA GLY A 404 17.25 -19.47 -12.13
C GLY A 404 18.47 -18.62 -12.42
N ARG A 405 18.88 -18.49 -13.70
CA ARG A 405 19.99 -17.64 -14.11
C ARG A 405 19.78 -16.17 -13.72
N ILE A 406 18.60 -15.62 -13.97
CA ILE A 406 18.29 -14.23 -13.62
C ILE A 406 18.28 -14.03 -12.11
N VAL A 407 17.63 -14.93 -11.34
CA VAL A 407 17.59 -14.83 -9.88
C VAL A 407 18.99 -14.89 -9.28
N HIS A 408 19.83 -15.84 -9.72
CA HIS A 408 21.20 -15.94 -9.23
C HIS A 408 22.05 -14.70 -9.57
N ALA A 409 21.88 -14.13 -10.76
CA ALA A 409 22.57 -12.90 -11.14
C ALA A 409 22.15 -11.70 -10.27
N VAL A 410 20.84 -11.54 -10.03
CA VAL A 410 20.36 -10.47 -9.15
C VAL A 410 20.81 -10.68 -7.71
N ASP A 411 20.73 -11.91 -7.19
CA ASP A 411 21.15 -12.26 -5.82
C ASP A 411 22.66 -12.02 -5.59
N ALA A 412 23.49 -12.20 -6.62
CA ALA A 412 24.92 -11.90 -6.56
C ALA A 412 25.21 -10.39 -6.50
N CYS A 413 24.31 -9.54 -7.00
CA CYS A 413 24.48 -8.10 -7.15
C CYS A 413 23.84 -7.26 -6.02
N ARG A 414 24.23 -7.56 -4.77
CA ARG A 414 23.72 -6.89 -3.55
C ARG A 414 24.40 -5.53 -3.25
#